data_AF-A0A2D6Y761-F1
#
_entry.id   AF-A0A2D6Y761-F1
#
_cell.length_a   1.000
_cell.length_b   1.000
_cell.length_c   1.000
_cell.angle_alpha   90.00
_cell.angle_beta   90.00
_cell.angle_gamma   90.00
#
_symmetry.space_group_name_H-M   'P 1'
#
loop_
_entity.id
_entity.type
_entity.pdbx_description
1 polymer ?
#
loop_
_entity_poly.entity_id
_entity_poly.type
_entity_poly.pdbx_seq_one_letter_code
_entity_poly.pdbx_strand_id
1 'polypeptide(L)'
;MGFSRAIGVQLHQRKELLYNLGAISSYLSMLIFLWHGILMLLSREQPKHTLVLYAASTLFSILVMAPYKWDKKWMRIKTSIGILVFGVSLIIYLFCALVY
;
A
#
# COMPACT_ATOMS: atom_id res chain seq x y z
N MET A 1 -18.13 -36.33 -15.41
CA MET A 1 -17.18 -35.25 -15.78
C MET A 1 -17.68 -33.81 -15.54
N GLY A 2 -18.99 -33.54 -15.33
CA GLY A 2 -19.50 -32.17 -15.13
C GLY A 2 -19.24 -31.54 -13.76
N PHE A 3 -19.25 -32.33 -12.68
CA PHE A 3 -19.14 -31.84 -11.29
C PHE A 3 -17.77 -31.23 -10.96
N SER A 4 -16.68 -31.83 -11.47
CA SER A 4 -15.31 -31.34 -11.27
C SER A 4 -15.05 -30.00 -11.99
N ARG A 5 -15.67 -29.79 -13.16
CA ARG A 5 -15.63 -28.50 -13.87
C ARG A 5 -16.38 -27.41 -13.11
N ALA A 6 -17.58 -27.69 -12.59
CA ALA A 6 -18.38 -26.71 -11.84
C ALA A 6 -17.67 -26.25 -10.55
N ILE A 7 -17.06 -27.17 -9.81
CA ILE A 7 -16.26 -26.85 -8.60
C ILE A 7 -15.03 -26.01 -8.97
N GLY A 8 -14.32 -26.38 -10.05
CA GLY A 8 -13.16 -25.62 -10.53
C GLY A 8 -13.50 -24.16 -10.91
N VAL A 9 -14.63 -23.95 -11.56
CA VAL A 9 -15.13 -22.61 -11.94
C VAL A 9 -15.49 -21.78 -10.69
N GLN A 10 -16.19 -22.38 -9.71
CA GLN A 10 -16.53 -21.70 -8.47
C GLN A 10 -15.29 -21.34 -7.63
N LEU A 11 -14.28 -22.23 -7.58
CA LEU A 11 -13.00 -21.97 -6.92
C LEU A 11 -12.23 -20.83 -7.59
N HIS A 12 -12.26 -20.75 -8.93
CA HIS A 12 -11.64 -19.65 -9.66
C HIS A 12 -12.31 -18.30 -9.32
N GLN A 13 -13.64 -18.24 -9.38
CA GLN A 13 -14.39 -17.02 -9.05
C GLN A 13 -14.15 -16.55 -7.60
N ARG A 14 -14.10 -17.46 -6.62
CA ARG A 14 -13.79 -17.11 -5.23
C ARG A 14 -12.36 -16.59 -5.05
N LYS A 15 -11.39 -17.16 -5.78
CA LYS A 15 -10.00 -16.68 -5.77
C LYS A 15 -9.88 -15.27 -6.34
N GLU A 16 -10.57 -14.98 -7.43
CA GLU A 16 -10.60 -13.64 -8.04
C GLU A 16 -11.28 -12.61 -7.12
N LEU A 17 -12.39 -12.98 -6.47
CA LEU A 17 -13.05 -12.12 -5.48
C LEU A 17 -12.14 -11.81 -4.30
N LEU A 18 -11.46 -12.82 -3.73
CA LEU A 18 -10.51 -12.62 -2.64
C LEU A 18 -9.33 -11.72 -3.06
N TYR A 19 -8.81 -11.91 -4.27
CA TYR A 19 -7.76 -11.06 -4.81
C TYR A 19 -8.22 -9.60 -4.94
N ASN A 20 -9.41 -9.37 -5.49
CA ASN A 20 -9.97 -8.03 -5.66
C ASN A 20 -10.27 -7.36 -4.31
N LEU A 21 -10.83 -8.09 -3.35
CA LEU A 21 -11.06 -7.59 -1.99
C LEU A 21 -9.75 -7.23 -1.28
N GLY A 22 -8.72 -8.08 -1.41
CA GLY A 22 -7.39 -7.79 -0.88
C GLY A 22 -6.76 -6.57 -1.54
N ALA A 23 -6.95 -6.38 -2.85
CA ALA A 23 -6.48 -5.19 -3.55
C ALA A 23 -7.18 -3.92 -3.06
N ILE A 24 -8.51 -3.94 -2.92
CA ILE A 24 -9.29 -2.79 -2.40
C ILE A 24 -8.86 -2.46 -0.97
N SER A 25 -8.79 -3.47 -0.10
CA SER A 25 -8.35 -3.30 1.28
C SER A 25 -6.96 -2.68 1.34
N SER A 26 -6.02 -3.15 0.52
CA SER A 26 -4.66 -2.60 0.45
C SER A 26 -4.62 -1.12 0.04
N TYR A 27 -5.40 -0.72 -0.97
CA TYR A 27 -5.49 0.70 -1.37
C TYR A 27 -6.16 1.56 -0.29
N LEU A 28 -7.20 1.03 0.37
CA LEU A 28 -7.87 1.74 1.46
C LEU A 28 -6.90 1.99 2.62
N SER A 29 -6.12 0.97 3.02
CA SER A 29 -5.09 1.09 4.05
C SER A 29 -4.03 2.14 3.69
N MET A 30 -3.59 2.18 2.43
CA MET A 30 -2.67 3.20 1.93
C MET A 30 -3.24 4.63 2.09
N LEU A 31 -4.50 4.82 1.70
CA LEU A 31 -5.18 6.12 1.83
C LEU A 31 -5.37 6.54 3.28
N ILE A 32 -5.78 5.61 4.16
CA ILE A 32 -5.93 5.86 5.60
C ILE A 32 -4.58 6.25 6.21
N PHE A 33 -3.49 5.59 5.81
CA PHE A 33 -2.16 5.92 6.31
C PHE A 33 -1.70 7.32 5.89
N LEU A 34 -1.97 7.71 4.64
CA LEU A 34 -1.70 9.07 4.17
C LEU A 34 -2.54 10.10 4.91
N TRP A 35 -3.85 9.81 5.08
CA TRP A 35 -4.75 10.66 5.84
C TRP A 35 -4.29 10.86 7.28
N HIS A 36 -3.81 9.79 7.94
CA HIS A 36 -3.23 9.87 9.27
C HIS A 36 -2.02 10.81 9.33
N GLY A 37 -1.12 10.73 8.34
CA GLY A 37 0.01 11.66 8.23
C GLY A 37 -0.44 13.12 8.08
N ILE A 38 -1.45 13.38 7.24
CA ILE A 38 -2.01 14.73 7.06
C ILE A 38 -2.62 15.25 8.37
N LEU A 39 -3.40 14.43 9.07
CA LEU A 39 -3.97 14.82 10.37
C LEU A 39 -2.88 15.16 11.38
N MET A 40 -1.81 14.38 11.43
CA MET A 40 -0.71 14.62 12.36
C MET A 40 0.05 15.92 12.04
N LEU A 41 0.19 16.25 10.75
CA LEU A 41 0.72 17.55 10.30
C LEU A 41 -0.17 18.71 10.74
N LEU A 42 -1.50 18.56 10.62
CA LEU A 42 -2.46 19.59 11.06
C LEU A 42 -2.46 19.76 12.58
N SER A 43 -2.35 18.66 13.33
CA SER A 43 -2.29 18.66 14.80
C SER A 43 -0.95 19.14 15.37
N ARG A 44 0.09 19.28 14.52
CA ARG A 44 1.45 19.67 14.93
C ARG A 44 2.06 18.73 15.98
N GLU A 45 1.80 17.44 15.82
CA GLU A 45 2.27 16.41 16.75
C GLU A 45 3.55 15.75 16.25
N GLN A 46 4.39 15.34 17.21
CA GLN A 46 5.58 14.55 16.92
C GLN A 46 5.20 13.13 16.47
N PRO A 47 5.75 12.62 15.36
CA PRO A 47 5.55 11.24 14.96
C PRO A 47 6.13 10.28 16.00
N LYS A 48 5.43 9.18 16.25
CA LYS A 48 6.08 8.01 16.84
C LYS A 48 7.15 7.50 15.87
N HIS A 49 8.35 7.23 16.37
CA HIS A 49 9.45 6.68 15.56
C HIS A 49 9.06 5.39 14.82
N THR A 50 8.12 4.61 15.38
CA THR A 50 7.58 3.41 14.73
C THR A 50 6.86 3.70 13.42
N LEU A 51 6.16 4.85 13.30
CA LEU A 51 5.47 5.25 12.06
C LEU A 51 6.46 5.68 10.99
N VAL A 52 7.52 6.39 11.38
CA VAL A 52 8.61 6.78 10.48
C VAL A 52 9.31 5.54 9.94
N LEU A 53 9.69 4.62 10.82
CA LEU A 53 10.34 3.36 10.45
C LEU A 53 9.45 2.51 9.55
N TYR A 54 8.15 2.40 9.86
CA TYR A 54 7.20 1.66 9.05
C TYR A 54 7.06 2.25 7.64
N ALA A 55 6.94 3.58 7.52
CA ALA A 55 6.87 4.26 6.23
C ALA A 55 8.16 4.03 5.42
N ALA A 56 9.33 4.18 6.05
CA ALA A 56 10.63 3.99 5.42
C ALA A 56 10.84 2.53 4.97
N SER A 57 10.56 1.54 5.83
CA SER A 57 10.73 0.12 5.50
C SER A 57 9.77 -0.32 4.40
N THR A 58 8.53 0.20 4.42
CA THR A 58 7.53 -0.13 3.41
C THR A 58 7.90 0.48 2.06
N LEU A 59 8.35 1.74 2.05
CA LEU A 59 8.85 2.39 0.84
C LEU A 59 10.06 1.66 0.28
N PHE A 60 11.02 1.29 1.13
CA PHE A 60 12.19 0.50 0.72
C PHE A 60 11.79 -0.84 0.10
N SER A 61 10.87 -1.57 0.73
CA SER A 61 10.35 -2.84 0.19
C SER A 61 9.69 -2.65 -1.18
N ILE A 62 8.91 -1.59 -1.37
CA ILE A 62 8.29 -1.25 -2.66
C ILE A 62 9.35 -0.95 -3.72
N LEU A 63 10.38 -0.17 -3.38
CA LEU A 63 11.47 0.17 -4.30
C LEU A 63 12.29 -1.05 -4.70
N VAL A 64 12.62 -1.94 -3.75
CA VAL A 64 13.34 -3.19 -4.04
C VAL A 64 12.50 -4.13 -4.91
N MET A 65 11.18 -4.17 -4.70
CA MET A 65 10.27 -4.97 -5.53
C MET A 65 9.91 -4.32 -6.86
N ALA A 66 10.15 -3.01 -7.03
CA ALA A 66 9.80 -2.26 -8.23
C ALA A 66 10.36 -2.89 -9.52
N PRO A 67 11.68 -3.22 -9.63
CA PRO A 67 12.24 -3.80 -10.85
C PRO A 67 11.59 -5.15 -11.21
N TYR A 68 11.34 -6.02 -10.23
CA TYR A 68 10.68 -7.31 -10.47
C TYR A 68 9.24 -7.18 -10.99
N LYS A 69 8.57 -6.08 -10.62
CA LYS A 69 7.16 -5.83 -10.94
C LYS A 69 6.99 -4.88 -12.13
N TRP A 70 8.08 -4.41 -12.74
CA TRP A 70 8.06 -3.29 -13.69
C TRP A 70 7.61 -3.65 -15.11
N ASP A 71 7.67 -4.94 -15.46
CA ASP A 71 7.34 -5.45 -16.80
C ASP A 71 5.85 -5.31 -17.13
N LYS A 72 4.98 -5.41 -16.13
CA LYS A 72 3.53 -5.33 -16.31
C LYS A 72 3.06 -3.90 -16.07
N LYS A 73 2.44 -3.28 -17.08
CA LYS A 73 1.90 -1.90 -17.02
C LYS A 73 1.02 -1.65 -15.78
N TRP A 74 0.15 -2.61 -15.43
CA TRP A 74 -0.70 -2.54 -14.24
C TRP A 74 0.08 -2.60 -12.92
N MET A 75 1.12 -3.42 -12.86
CA MET A 75 1.96 -3.51 -11.67
C MET A 75 2.83 -2.27 -11.51
N ARG A 76 3.29 -1.66 -12.62
CA ARG A 76 3.97 -0.37 -12.60
C ARG A 76 3.11 0.71 -11.96
N ILE A 77 1.85 0.85 -12.39
CA ILE A 77 0.92 1.84 -11.82
C ILE A 77 0.73 1.60 -10.32
N LYS A 78 0.48 0.35 -9.90
CA LYS A 78 0.31 0.00 -8.49
C LYS A 78 1.54 0.33 -7.65
N THR A 79 2.72 -0.01 -8.14
CA THR A 79 4.00 0.29 -7.49
C THR A 79 4.23 1.79 -7.40
N SER A 80 3.97 2.54 -8.47
CA SER A 80 4.11 4.01 -8.49
C SER A 80 3.16 4.70 -7.51
N ILE A 81 1.91 4.25 -7.40
CA ILE A 81 0.96 4.75 -6.39
C ILE A 81 1.50 4.48 -4.99
N GLY A 82 2.00 3.27 -4.73
CA GLY A 82 2.61 2.93 -3.44
C GLY A 82 3.81 3.81 -3.09
N ILE A 83 4.71 4.04 -4.05
CA ILE A 83 5.87 4.96 -3.88
C ILE A 83 5.39 6.37 -3.54
N LEU A 84 4.38 6.89 -4.25
CA LEU A 84 3.85 8.23 -4.02
C LEU A 84 3.23 8.35 -2.62
N VAL A 85 2.35 7.42 -2.25
CA VAL A 85 1.66 7.46 -0.95
C VAL A 85 2.68 7.35 0.20
N PHE A 86 3.50 6.29 0.22
CA PHE A 86 4.44 6.09 1.32
C PHE A 86 5.58 7.10 1.31
N GLY A 87 6.00 7.59 0.14
CA GLY A 87 6.98 8.66 0.00
C GLY A 87 6.48 9.98 0.57
N VAL A 88 5.26 10.40 0.22
CA VAL A 88 4.65 11.62 0.76
C VAL A 88 4.41 11.47 2.27
N SER A 89 3.88 10.34 2.73
CA SER A 89 3.73 10.08 4.17
C SER A 89 5.06 10.15 4.92
N LEU A 90 6.13 9.58 4.38
CA LEU A 90 7.46 9.64 4.98
C LEU A 90 7.98 11.09 5.06
N ILE A 91 7.80 11.89 4.00
CA ILE A 91 8.17 13.31 4.00
C ILE A 91 7.40 14.07 5.08
N ILE A 92 6.08 13.85 5.20
CA ILE A 92 5.25 14.48 6.23
C ILE A 92 5.76 14.10 7.62
N TYR A 93 6.03 12.82 7.87
CA TYR A 93 6.52 12.38 9.17
C TYR A 93 7.91 12.92 9.49
N LEU A 94 8.84 12.93 8.53
CA LEU A 94 10.17 13.53 8.75
C LEU A 94 10.05 15.03 9.01
N PHE A 95 9.18 15.74 8.30
CA PHE A 95 8.92 17.15 8.55
C PHE A 95 8.37 17.37 9.97
N CYS A 96 7.35 16.62 10.37
CA CYS A 96 6.82 16.72 11.73
C CYS A 96 7.86 16.35 12.80
N ALA A 97 8.74 15.36 12.57
CA ALA A 97 9.80 15.00 13.52
C ALA A 97 10.91 16.05 13.63
N LEU A 98 11.14 16.84 12.57
CA LEU A 98 12.18 17.87 12.55
C LEU A 98 11.67 19.21 13.08
N VAL A 99 10.40 19.53 12.84
CA VAL A 99 9.80 20.83 13.17
C VAL A 99 9.13 20.84 14.54
N TYR A 100 8.47 19.75 14.91
CA TYR A 100 7.72 19.62 16.16
C TYR A 100 8.43 18.71 17.14
#